data_AF-A0A7C7DVG1-F1
#
_entry.id   AF-A0A7C7DVG1-F1
#
_cell.length_a   1.000
_cell.length_b   1.000
_cell.length_c   1.000
_cell.angle_alpha   90.00
_cell.angle_beta   90.00
_cell.angle_gamma   90.00
#
_symmetry.space_group_name_H-M   'P 1'
#
loop_
_entity.id
_entity.type
_entity.pdbx_description
1 polymer ?
#
loop_
_entity_poly.entity_id
_entity_poly.type
_entity_poly.pdbx_seq_one_letter_code
_entity_poly.pdbx_strand_id
1 'polypeptide(L)'
;MPKYIVTNIRFSEDEHKRLKYEALKENRSIADIVREAVDIYFADREGKRLTEAELANDPFFDVIGVGESGIPDNAVRHDVALYWSKSEAGRDDKPEGGRARGGRARKRGRD
;
A
#
# COMPACT_ATOMS: atom_id res chain seq x y z
N MET A 1 29.99 20.80 13.50
CA MET A 1 28.90 19.85 13.79
C MET A 1 27.58 20.53 13.51
N PRO A 2 26.62 19.88 12.83
CA PRO A 2 25.29 20.42 12.63
C PRO A 2 24.58 20.68 13.97
N LYS A 3 23.81 21.76 14.06
CA LYS A 3 23.04 22.13 15.25
C LYS A 3 21.72 21.36 15.24
N TYR A 4 21.56 20.41 16.15
CA TYR A 4 20.33 19.63 16.28
C TYR A 4 19.32 20.32 17.22
N ILE A 5 18.04 20.26 16.85
CA ILE A 5 16.90 20.68 17.66
C ILE A 5 16.14 19.42 18.07
N VAL A 6 15.71 19.34 19.33
CA VAL A 6 14.92 18.20 19.83
C VAL A 6 13.47 18.38 19.41
N THR A 7 12.94 17.39 18.68
CA THR A 7 11.53 17.31 18.29
C THR A 7 10.93 16.05 18.90
N ASN A 8 9.88 16.21 19.70
CA ASN A 8 9.16 15.08 20.30
C ASN A 8 8.12 14.55 19.33
N ILE A 9 8.31 13.33 18.81
CA ILE A 9 7.40 12.66 17.87
C ILE A 9 6.83 11.42 18.57
N ARG A 10 5.55 11.15 18.37
CA ARG A 10 4.89 9.94 18.88
C ARG A 10 4.83 8.88 17.80
N PHE A 11 5.22 7.67 18.15
CA PHE A 11 5.05 6.46 17.33
C PHE A 11 4.05 5.53 18.01
N SER A 12 3.35 4.71 17.25
CA SER A 12 2.65 3.57 17.82
C SER A 12 3.64 2.58 18.43
N GLU A 13 3.16 1.71 19.33
CA GLU A 13 4.02 0.72 19.97
C GLU A 13 4.66 -0.24 18.95
N ASP A 14 3.90 -0.63 17.93
CA ASP A 14 4.36 -1.55 16.89
C ASP A 14 5.43 -0.91 15.99
N GLU A 15 5.24 0.35 15.60
CA GLU A 15 6.24 1.12 14.83
C GLU A 15 7.54 1.29 15.63
N HIS A 16 7.43 1.59 16.93
CA HIS A 16 8.60 1.76 17.79
C HIS A 16 9.36 0.43 17.98
N LYS A 17 8.65 -0.71 18.13
CA LYS A 17 9.27 -2.04 18.15
C LYS A 17 10.00 -2.34 16.85
N ARG A 18 9.37 -2.03 15.71
CA ARG A 18 9.97 -2.22 14.38
C ARG A 18 11.22 -1.35 14.19
N LEU A 19 11.16 -0.07 14.57
CA LEU A 19 12.31 0.84 14.53
C LEU A 19 13.48 0.33 15.37
N LYS A 20 13.21 -0.18 16.58
CA LYS A 20 14.23 -0.80 17.43
C LYS A 20 14.88 -2.01 16.78
N TYR A 21 14.08 -2.86 16.15
CA TYR A 21 14.58 -4.04 15.47
C TYR A 21 15.52 -3.68 14.31
N GLU A 22 15.12 -2.74 13.44
CA GLU A 22 15.98 -2.30 12.32
C GLU A 22 17.25 -1.60 12.84
N ALA A 23 17.14 -0.78 13.89
CA ALA A 23 18.30 -0.14 14.53
C ALA A 23 19.34 -1.16 15.01
N LEU A 24 18.89 -2.25 15.64
CA LEU A 24 19.78 -3.33 16.09
C LEU A 24 20.39 -4.10 14.92
N LYS A 25 19.59 -4.37 13.88
CA LYS A 25 20.04 -5.09 12.69
C LYS A 25 21.11 -4.33 11.91
N GLU A 26 20.98 -3.00 11.83
CA GLU A 26 21.94 -2.12 11.15
C GLU A 26 23.08 -1.63 12.05
N ASN A 27 23.06 -1.96 13.35
CA ASN A 27 23.99 -1.44 14.36
C ASN A 27 24.05 0.11 14.39
N ARG A 28 22.89 0.74 14.30
CA ARG A 28 22.70 2.21 14.25
C ARG A 28 21.78 2.69 15.36
N SER A 29 21.80 3.98 15.65
CA SER A 29 20.82 4.56 16.57
C SER A 29 19.47 4.78 15.87
N ILE A 30 18.38 4.72 16.63
CA ILE A 30 17.04 5.08 16.13
C ILE A 30 17.04 6.50 15.56
N ALA A 31 17.79 7.42 16.18
CA ALA A 31 17.88 8.79 15.72
C ALA A 31 18.53 8.90 14.33
N ASP A 32 19.52 8.07 14.01
CA ASP A 32 20.16 8.07 12.69
C ASP A 32 19.22 7.55 11.61
N ILE A 33 18.46 6.48 11.91
CA ILE A 33 17.43 5.95 11.00
C ILE A 33 16.34 6.99 10.75
N VAL A 34 15.86 7.66 11.81
CA VAL A 34 14.82 8.69 11.67
C VAL A 34 15.33 9.88 10.86
N ARG A 35 16.58 10.32 11.06
CA ARG A 35 17.18 11.41 10.27
C ARG A 35 17.28 11.03 8.79
N GLU A 36 17.80 9.84 8.50
CA GLU A 36 17.89 9.35 7.12
C GLU A 36 16.52 9.24 6.45
N ALA A 37 15.51 8.72 7.15
CA ALA A 37 14.16 8.66 6.61
C ALA A 37 13.57 10.05 6.30
N VAL A 38 13.89 11.05 7.13
CA VAL A 38 13.51 12.45 6.89
C VAL A 38 14.28 13.03 5.70
N ASP A 39 15.57 12.77 5.59
CA ASP A 39 16.40 13.22 4.47
C ASP A 39 15.90 12.62 3.15
N ILE A 40 15.58 11.32 3.13
CA ILE A 40 14.97 10.65 1.97
C ILE A 40 13.61 11.26 1.65
N TYR A 41 12.77 11.53 2.65
CA TYR A 41 11.47 12.15 2.44
C TYR A 41 11.57 13.54 1.78
N PHE A 42 12.58 14.33 2.14
CA PHE A 42 12.83 15.63 1.50
C PHE A 42 13.49 15.48 0.13
N ALA A 43 14.49 14.61 -0.02
CA ALA A 43 15.15 14.35 -1.30
C ALA A 43 14.17 13.84 -2.36
N ASP A 44 13.24 12.95 -1.98
CA ASP A 44 12.19 12.45 -2.87
C ASP A 44 11.23 13.55 -3.32
N ARG A 45 11.10 14.63 -2.53
CA ARG A 45 10.19 15.75 -2.81
C ARG A 45 10.84 16.94 -3.49
N GLU A 46 12.13 17.14 -3.30
CA GLU A 46 12.92 18.16 -4.01
C GLU A 46 13.05 17.82 -5.51
N GLY A 47 13.05 16.53 -5.88
CA GLY A 47 13.07 16.09 -7.29
C GLY A 47 11.71 15.87 -7.95
N LYS A 48 10.60 15.85 -7.20
CA LYS A 48 9.25 15.46 -7.69
C LYS A 48 8.20 16.57 -7.70
N ARG A 49 8.55 17.79 -7.28
CA ARG A 49 7.67 18.95 -7.44
C ARG A 49 8.14 19.72 -8.65
N LEU A 50 7.42 19.58 -9.77
CA LEU A 50 7.43 20.60 -10.80
C LEU A 50 7.16 21.94 -10.10
N THR A 51 8.00 22.93 -10.34
CA THR A 51 7.70 24.31 -9.92
C THR A 51 6.34 24.71 -10.49
N GLU A 52 5.67 25.67 -9.87
CA GLU A 52 4.35 26.15 -10.34
C GLU A 52 4.41 26.58 -11.81
N ALA A 53 5.56 27.07 -12.27
CA ALA A 53 5.87 27.41 -13.65
C ALA A 53 6.07 26.19 -14.57
N GLU A 54 6.67 25.10 -14.08
CA GLU A 54 6.83 23.86 -14.85
C GLU A 54 5.52 23.07 -14.94
N LEU A 55 4.69 23.12 -13.89
CA LEU A 55 3.36 22.53 -13.86
C LEU A 55 2.40 23.23 -14.83
N ALA A 56 2.47 24.58 -14.89
CA ALA A 56 1.67 25.38 -15.81
C ALA A 56 2.08 25.22 -17.29
N ASN A 57 3.27 24.70 -17.56
CA ASN A 57 3.78 24.45 -18.91
C ASN A 57 3.76 22.97 -19.30
N ASP A 58 3.25 22.08 -18.44
CA ASP A 58 3.12 20.65 -18.76
C ASP A 58 1.91 20.43 -19.70
N PRO A 59 2.12 20.00 -20.96
CA PRO A 59 1.05 19.79 -21.93
C PRO A 59 0.03 18.71 -21.52
N PHE A 60 0.39 17.85 -20.56
CA PHE A 60 -0.48 16.82 -20.04
C PHE A 60 -1.22 17.27 -18.78
N PHE A 61 -0.83 18.38 -18.14
CA PHE A 61 -1.48 18.86 -16.92
C PHE A 61 -2.96 19.17 -17.13
N ASP A 62 -3.30 19.81 -18.26
CA ASP A 62 -4.68 20.07 -18.67
C ASP A 62 -5.47 18.80 -19.05
N VAL A 63 -4.78 17.68 -19.25
CA VAL A 63 -5.37 16.38 -19.65
C VAL A 63 -5.54 15.45 -18.43
N ILE A 64 -4.82 15.71 -17.33
CA ILE A 64 -4.97 14.96 -16.07
C ILE A 64 -6.39 15.18 -15.52
N GLY A 65 -7.16 14.09 -15.46
CA GLY A 65 -8.54 14.11 -14.93
C GLY A 65 -9.64 14.27 -15.98
N VAL A 66 -9.31 14.40 -17.27
CA VAL A 66 -10.31 14.50 -18.36
C VAL A 66 -11.06 13.17 -18.61
N GLY A 67 -10.54 12.05 -18.11
CA GLY A 67 -11.18 10.74 -18.21
C GLY A 67 -11.38 10.09 -16.84
N GLU A 68 -12.64 9.94 -16.43
CA GLU A 68 -13.03 9.12 -15.28
C GLU A 68 -13.62 7.80 -15.79
N SER A 69 -12.97 6.68 -15.48
CA SER A 69 -13.48 5.35 -15.85
C SER A 69 -14.39 4.74 -14.78
N GLY A 70 -14.52 5.40 -13.61
CA GLY A 70 -15.30 4.93 -12.46
C GLY A 70 -14.73 3.68 -11.75
N ILE A 71 -13.59 3.16 -12.21
CA ILE A 71 -12.95 1.94 -11.68
C ILE A 71 -11.71 2.35 -10.87
N PRO A 72 -11.76 2.30 -9.53
CA PRO A 72 -10.74 2.89 -8.65
C PRO A 72 -9.36 2.21 -8.74
N ASP A 73 -9.30 0.94 -9.13
CA ASP A 73 -8.08 0.12 -9.06
C ASP A 73 -7.45 -0.22 -10.43
N ASN A 74 -7.91 0.42 -11.51
CA ASN A 74 -7.50 0.02 -12.86
C ASN A 74 -6.00 0.25 -13.13
N ALA A 75 -5.39 1.25 -12.48
CA ALA A 75 -3.95 1.51 -12.57
C ALA A 75 -3.10 0.44 -11.87
N VAL A 76 -3.62 -0.18 -10.81
CA VAL A 76 -2.89 -1.18 -10.00
C VAL A 76 -3.11 -2.59 -10.54
N ARG A 77 -4.29 -2.84 -11.11
CA ARG A 77 -4.71 -4.17 -11.62
C ARG A 77 -4.85 -4.17 -13.14
N HIS A 78 -4.08 -3.33 -13.83
CA HIS A 78 -4.14 -3.14 -15.27
C HIS A 78 -4.09 -4.46 -16.05
N ASP A 79 -3.17 -5.35 -15.68
CA ASP A 79 -3.03 -6.66 -16.33
C ASP A 79 -4.27 -7.55 -16.12
N VAL A 80 -4.86 -7.52 -14.93
CA VAL A 80 -6.08 -8.27 -14.64
C VAL A 80 -7.25 -7.68 -15.43
N ALA A 81 -7.40 -6.37 -15.47
CA ALA A 81 -8.50 -5.72 -16.20
C ALA A 81 -8.41 -5.96 -17.72
N LEU A 82 -7.21 -5.92 -18.31
CA LEU A 82 -7.01 -6.14 -19.74
C LEU A 82 -7.15 -7.61 -20.15
N TYR A 83 -6.66 -8.55 -19.34
CA TYR A 83 -6.64 -9.97 -19.71
C TYR A 83 -7.85 -10.77 -19.18
N TRP A 84 -8.56 -10.31 -18.15
CA TRP A 84 -9.74 -11.01 -17.62
C TRP A 84 -10.97 -10.90 -18.53
N SER A 85 -11.05 -9.85 -19.36
CA SER A 85 -12.18 -9.64 -20.29
C SER A 85 -12.24 -10.66 -21.43
N LYS A 86 -11.22 -11.53 -21.62
CA LYS A 86 -11.18 -12.46 -22.75
C LYS A 86 -11.42 -13.93 -22.40
N SER A 87 -11.54 -14.30 -21.13
CA SER A 87 -11.70 -15.72 -20.74
C SER A 87 -13.07 -16.16 -20.23
N GLU A 88 -14.05 -15.26 -20.08
CA GLU A 88 -15.35 -15.63 -19.48
C GLU A 88 -16.60 -15.25 -20.31
N ALA A 89 -16.47 -15.13 -21.63
CA ALA A 89 -17.64 -15.02 -22.52
C ALA A 89 -18.20 -16.40 -22.95
N GLY A 90 -18.26 -17.39 -22.04
CA GLY A 90 -18.73 -18.72 -22.46
C GLY A 90 -18.86 -19.83 -21.44
N ARG A 91 -19.14 -19.55 -20.15
CA ARG A 91 -19.63 -20.61 -19.24
C ARG A 91 -20.79 -20.12 -18.39
N ASP A 92 -21.98 -20.40 -18.90
CA ASP A 92 -23.21 -20.54 -18.12
C ASP A 92 -23.05 -21.69 -17.11
N ASP A 93 -22.50 -21.42 -15.92
CA ASP A 93 -22.59 -22.35 -14.81
C ASP A 93 -23.81 -21.99 -13.95
N LYS A 94 -24.94 -22.62 -14.29
CA LYS A 94 -26.14 -22.71 -13.45
C LYS A 94 -25.78 -23.34 -12.08
N PRO A 95 -26.39 -22.90 -10.96
CA PRO A 95 -26.27 -23.64 -9.71
C PRO A 95 -27.27 -24.81 -9.74
N GLU A 96 -26.84 -25.99 -10.19
CA GLU A 96 -27.62 -27.23 -10.02
C GLU A 96 -27.25 -27.95 -8.72
N GLY A 97 -28.28 -28.43 -8.03
CA GLY A 97 -28.25 -28.80 -6.63
C GLY A 97 -27.76 -30.22 -6.32
N GLY A 98 -27.32 -30.36 -5.06
CA GLY A 98 -27.67 -31.47 -4.18
C GLY A 98 -26.87 -32.76 -4.29
N ARG A 99 -26.22 -33.14 -3.16
CA ARG A 99 -26.54 -34.40 -2.43
C ARG A 99 -25.79 -34.46 -1.09
N ALA A 100 -26.55 -34.85 -0.07
CA ALA A 100 -26.14 -35.02 1.31
C ALA A 100 -25.24 -36.25 1.54
N ARG A 101 -24.27 -36.12 2.45
CA ARG A 101 -23.78 -37.15 3.40
C ARG A 101 -23.23 -36.34 4.59
N GLY A 102 -23.74 -36.40 5.80
CA GLY A 102 -24.04 -37.57 6.62
C GLY A 102 -23.36 -37.28 7.95
N GLY A 103 -24.15 -36.95 8.97
CA GLY A 103 -23.61 -36.41 10.24
C GLY A 103 -22.90 -37.45 11.09
N ARG A 104 -22.13 -36.97 12.08
CA ARG A 104 -22.17 -37.51 13.43
C ARG A 104 -21.80 -36.46 14.46
N ALA A 105 -22.58 -36.49 15.53
CA ALA A 105 -22.69 -35.49 16.57
C ALA A 105 -21.63 -35.64 17.68
N ARG A 106 -21.58 -34.57 18.47
CA ARG A 106 -20.77 -34.29 19.66
C ARG A 106 -20.91 -35.29 20.82
N LYS A 107 -19.88 -35.35 21.68
CA LYS A 107 -19.91 -35.42 23.17
C LYS A 107 -18.57 -34.83 23.63
N ARG A 108 -18.40 -33.74 24.40
CA ARG A 108 -18.91 -33.25 25.71
C ARG A 108 -18.70 -34.21 26.90
N GLY A 109 -18.00 -33.70 27.93
CA GLY A 109 -17.84 -34.20 29.30
C GLY A 109 -16.44 -34.80 29.53
N ARG A 110 -15.48 -34.17 30.23
CA ARG A 110 -15.38 -33.80 31.67
C ARG A 110 -15.33 -35.04 32.56
N ASP A 111 -14.16 -35.32 33.11
CA ASP A 111 -13.84 -35.47 34.55
C ASP A 111 -12.32 -35.57 34.74
#